data_AF-A0A1G5RXR7-F1
#
_entry.id   AF-A0A1G5RXR7-F1
#
_cell.length_a   1.000
_cell.length_b   1.000
_cell.length_c   1.000
_cell.angle_alpha   90.00
_cell.angle_beta   90.00
_cell.angle_gamma   90.00
#
_symmetry.space_group_name_H-M   'P 1'
#
loop_
_entity.id
_entity.type
_entity.pdbx_description
1 polymer ?
#
loop_
_entity_poly.entity_id
_entity_poly.type
_entity_poly.pdbx_seq_one_letter_code
_entity_poly.pdbx_strand_id
1 'polypeptide(L)'
;MVEGQIVSINTDDNIIRQSLKNGHLAVTSWTYFSDTILKTSERLVLFFEVFMRLRADEEATLNSILSPIKNDERVQDMKKYTQHGRITTFDHVESVTRLSYWLNKRLHIGCNERVLSVGAFLHDYYLYDWHETDGGHGLHGFSHSNTAMENAKAHFGIGVHTQNVIESHMWPLNITKIPRCREAWVVCLADKYVSTKETLLCR
;
A
#
# COMPACT_ATOMS: atom_id res chain seq x y z
N MET A 1 46.02 -40.82 -33.18
CA MET A 1 46.64 -41.20 -31.90
C MET A 1 47.02 -39.90 -31.20
N VAL A 2 46.38 -39.41 -30.14
CA VAL A 2 45.69 -40.07 -29.03
C VAL A 2 44.50 -39.19 -28.56
N GLU A 3 43.43 -39.86 -28.16
CA GLU A 3 42.14 -39.36 -27.65
C GLU A 3 42.25 -38.67 -26.28
N GLY A 4 41.31 -37.75 -26.02
CA GLY A 4 41.17 -37.07 -24.73
C GLY A 4 40.57 -37.97 -23.65
N GLN A 5 41.20 -37.96 -22.47
CA GLN A 5 40.65 -38.59 -21.25
C GLN A 5 39.72 -37.62 -20.52
N ILE A 6 38.47 -38.04 -20.37
CA ILE A 6 37.48 -37.47 -19.45
C ILE A 6 37.83 -37.97 -18.04
N VAL A 7 38.12 -37.04 -17.13
CA VAL A 7 38.29 -37.34 -15.70
C VAL A 7 36.90 -37.51 -15.08
N SER A 8 36.56 -38.74 -14.67
CA SER A 8 35.35 -39.06 -13.92
C SER A 8 35.48 -38.52 -12.49
N ILE A 9 34.57 -37.64 -12.08
CA ILE A 9 34.45 -37.17 -10.70
C ILE A 9 33.52 -38.15 -9.99
N ASN A 10 34.10 -38.99 -9.13
CA ASN A 10 33.37 -39.94 -8.30
C ASN A 10 32.63 -39.17 -7.19
N THR A 11 31.31 -39.01 -7.30
CA THR A 11 30.48 -38.47 -6.22
C THR A 11 30.20 -39.57 -5.22
N ASP A 12 30.89 -39.54 -4.07
CA ASP A 12 30.60 -40.42 -2.95
C ASP A 12 29.19 -40.14 -2.39
N ASP A 13 28.25 -41.02 -2.72
CA ASP A 13 26.84 -41.06 -2.26
C ASP A 13 26.69 -41.13 -0.72
N ASN A 14 27.79 -41.27 0.03
CA ASN A 14 27.79 -41.32 1.49
C ASN A 14 27.68 -39.94 2.17
N ILE A 15 28.09 -38.85 1.53
CA ILE A 15 27.98 -37.50 2.12
C ILE A 15 26.53 -37.03 2.13
N ILE A 16 25.76 -37.34 1.07
CA ILE A 16 24.35 -36.95 0.96
C ILE A 16 23.49 -37.73 1.97
N ARG A 17 23.78 -39.01 2.20
CA ARG A 17 23.02 -39.85 3.14
C ARG A 17 23.22 -39.48 4.61
N GLN A 18 24.33 -38.83 4.96
CA GLN A 18 24.59 -38.41 6.35
C GLN A 18 23.93 -37.06 6.69
N SER A 19 23.69 -36.21 5.68
CA SER A 19 22.99 -34.91 5.86
C SER A 19 21.49 -35.08 6.15
N LEU A 20 20.87 -36.15 5.66
CA LEU A 20 19.44 -36.45 5.87
C LEU A 20 19.09 -36.95 7.29
N LYS A 21 20.08 -37.21 8.15
CA LYS A 21 19.84 -37.61 9.56
C LYS A 21 19.75 -36.43 10.54
N ASN A 22 20.11 -35.22 10.13
CA ASN A 22 20.14 -34.05 11.00
C ASN A 22 19.14 -32.98 10.51
N GLY A 23 17.85 -33.18 10.81
CA GLY A 23 16.76 -32.25 10.53
C GLY A 23 16.89 -30.83 11.14
N HIS A 24 18.02 -30.51 11.77
CA HIS A 24 18.33 -29.18 12.31
C HIS A 24 18.98 -28.21 11.30
N LEU A 25 19.59 -28.71 10.21
CA LEU A 25 20.33 -27.85 9.26
C LEU A 25 19.44 -27.24 8.17
N ALA A 26 18.34 -27.91 7.79
CA ALA A 26 17.42 -27.38 6.79
C ALA A 26 16.57 -26.21 7.35
N VAL A 27 16.17 -26.27 8.62
CA VAL A 27 15.37 -25.21 9.25
C VAL A 27 16.20 -23.93 9.42
N THR A 28 17.49 -24.06 9.72
CA THR A 28 18.39 -22.91 9.91
C THR A 28 18.79 -22.23 8.60
N SER A 29 18.92 -22.96 7.49
CA SER A 29 19.21 -22.35 6.18
C SER A 29 18.00 -21.63 5.58
N TRP A 30 16.79 -22.18 5.74
CA TRP A 30 15.55 -21.54 5.30
C TRP A 30 15.21 -20.28 6.11
N THR A 31 15.38 -20.33 7.43
CA THR A 31 15.20 -19.14 8.29
C THR A 31 16.24 -18.08 7.99
N TYR A 32 17.52 -18.44 7.84
CA TYR A 32 18.58 -17.49 7.48
C TYR A 32 18.40 -16.87 6.08
N PHE A 33 17.98 -17.67 5.09
CA PHE A 33 17.67 -17.17 3.74
C PHE A 33 16.46 -16.23 3.76
N SER A 34 15.40 -16.61 4.48
CA SER A 34 14.23 -15.77 4.70
C SER A 34 14.60 -14.45 5.39
N ASP A 35 15.38 -14.49 6.46
CA ASP A 35 15.82 -13.30 7.20
C ASP A 35 16.73 -12.40 6.36
N THR A 36 17.56 -12.98 5.50
CA THR A 36 18.43 -12.22 4.57
C THR A 36 17.62 -11.56 3.46
N ILE A 37 16.62 -12.26 2.90
CA ILE A 37 15.70 -11.69 1.92
C ILE A 37 14.85 -10.59 2.55
N LEU A 38 14.28 -10.84 3.74
CA LEU A 38 13.48 -9.86 4.48
C LEU A 38 14.30 -8.61 4.78
N LYS A 39 15.51 -8.74 5.33
CA LYS A 39 16.42 -7.60 5.58
C LYS A 39 16.82 -6.86 4.30
N THR A 40 17.00 -7.58 3.19
CA THR A 40 17.33 -6.96 1.90
C THR A 40 16.11 -6.21 1.34
N SER A 41 14.91 -6.77 1.46
CA SER A 41 13.66 -6.10 1.08
C SER A 41 13.36 -4.90 1.96
N GLU A 42 13.60 -4.95 3.26
CA GLU A 42 13.47 -3.80 4.18
C GLU A 42 14.44 -2.68 3.78
N ARG A 43 15.70 -3.01 3.49
CA ARG A 43 16.69 -2.03 3.01
C ARG A 43 16.30 -1.43 1.67
N LEU A 44 15.72 -2.21 0.75
CA LEU A 44 15.23 -1.69 -0.52
C LEU A 44 14.00 -0.79 -0.33
N VAL A 45 13.05 -1.17 0.53
CA VAL A 45 11.89 -0.33 0.88
C VAL A 45 12.36 1.00 1.48
N LEU A 46 13.25 0.95 2.48
CA LEU A 46 13.85 2.14 3.10
C LEU A 46 14.64 3.00 2.09
N PHE A 47 15.38 2.36 1.17
CA PHE A 47 16.08 3.06 0.10
C PHE A 47 15.08 3.78 -0.81
N PHE A 48 14.05 3.09 -1.29
CA PHE A 48 12.99 3.69 -2.11
C PHE A 48 12.28 4.84 -1.38
N GLU A 49 12.07 4.77 -0.06
CA GLU A 49 11.47 5.88 0.72
C GLU A 49 12.32 7.15 0.77
N VAL A 50 13.65 7.01 0.84
CA VAL A 50 14.55 8.17 0.74
C VAL A 50 14.34 8.88 -0.61
N PHE A 51 14.03 8.13 -1.67
CA PHE A 51 13.80 8.65 -3.02
C PHE A 51 12.34 9.09 -3.29
N MET A 52 11.35 8.52 -2.61
CA MET A 52 9.92 8.83 -2.78
C MET A 52 9.49 10.09 -2.03
N ARG A 53 10.25 11.18 -2.19
CA ARG A 53 9.96 12.48 -1.58
C ARG A 53 9.47 13.48 -2.61
N LEU A 54 8.42 14.21 -2.22
CA LEU A 54 7.98 15.40 -2.93
C LEU A 54 9.04 16.49 -2.79
N ARG A 55 9.24 17.28 -3.86
CA ARG A 55 10.00 18.53 -3.75
C ARG A 55 9.21 19.56 -2.94
N ALA A 56 9.88 20.59 -2.44
CA ALA A 56 9.24 21.62 -1.62
C ALA A 56 8.08 22.34 -2.35
N ASP A 57 8.20 22.57 -3.66
CA ASP A 57 7.14 23.16 -4.49
C ASP A 57 5.92 22.21 -4.65
N GLU A 58 6.19 20.92 -4.82
CA GLU A 58 5.17 19.86 -4.92
C GLU A 58 4.41 19.73 -3.59
N GLU A 59 5.15 19.73 -2.49
CA GLU A 59 4.63 19.68 -1.12
C GLU A 59 3.75 20.90 -0.82
N ALA A 60 4.22 22.11 -1.16
CA ALA A 60 3.44 23.34 -0.96
C ALA A 60 2.14 23.32 -1.78
N THR A 61 2.20 22.84 -3.03
CA THR A 61 1.03 22.70 -3.89
C THR A 61 0.02 21.72 -3.31
N LEU A 62 0.49 20.53 -2.90
CA LEU A 62 -0.36 19.52 -2.29
C LEU A 62 -1.02 20.03 -1.01
N ASN A 63 -0.26 20.66 -0.13
CA ASN A 63 -0.77 21.24 1.12
C ASN A 63 -1.79 22.36 0.85
N SER A 64 -1.58 23.19 -0.18
CA SER A 64 -2.56 24.20 -0.57
C SER A 64 -3.88 23.56 -1.00
N ILE A 65 -3.84 22.48 -1.78
CA ILE A 65 -5.04 21.76 -2.24
C ILE A 65 -5.79 21.14 -1.05
N LEU A 66 -5.07 20.54 -0.10
CA LEU A 66 -5.65 19.77 1.00
C LEU A 66 -6.01 20.61 2.22
N SER A 67 -5.44 21.81 2.38
CA SER A 67 -5.66 22.64 3.58
C SER A 67 -7.15 22.83 3.96
N PRO A 68 -8.11 23.03 3.05
CA PRO A 68 -9.51 23.19 3.44
C PRO A 68 -10.14 21.91 3.99
N ILE A 69 -9.64 20.74 3.55
CA ILE A 69 -10.14 19.42 3.97
C ILE A 69 -9.45 18.99 5.26
N LYS A 70 -8.13 19.15 5.34
CA LYS A 70 -7.35 18.76 6.53
C LYS A 70 -7.76 19.53 7.77
N ASN A 71 -8.24 20.77 7.63
CA ASN A 71 -8.68 21.57 8.78
C ASN A 71 -10.10 21.23 9.26
N ASP A 72 -10.83 20.34 8.59
CA ASP A 72 -12.15 19.89 9.04
C ASP A 72 -12.02 18.97 10.27
N GLU A 73 -12.84 19.21 11.29
CA GLU A 73 -12.78 18.46 12.56
C GLU A 73 -13.05 16.97 12.35
N ARG A 74 -13.97 16.61 11.45
CA ARG A 74 -14.30 15.20 11.14
C ARG A 74 -13.14 14.50 10.45
N VAL A 75 -12.39 15.23 9.63
CA VAL A 75 -11.16 14.71 9.04
C VAL A 75 -10.10 14.50 10.11
N GLN A 76 -9.99 15.41 11.09
CA GLN A 76 -9.09 15.20 12.23
C GLN A 76 -9.51 14.00 13.10
N ASP A 77 -10.81 13.69 13.20
CA ASP A 77 -11.31 12.51 13.90
C ASP A 77 -10.80 11.19 13.31
N MET A 78 -10.37 11.15 12.05
CA MET A 78 -9.76 9.96 11.45
C MET A 78 -8.50 9.48 12.18
N LYS A 79 -7.88 10.33 13.00
CA LYS A 79 -6.74 9.97 13.86
C LYS A 79 -7.12 9.04 15.02
N LYS A 80 -8.42 8.90 15.30
CA LYS A 80 -8.94 8.05 16.39
C LYS A 80 -9.18 6.61 15.94
N TYR A 81 -9.29 6.37 14.64
CA TYR A 81 -9.63 5.06 14.08
C TYR A 81 -8.37 4.37 13.57
N THR A 82 -8.21 3.10 13.94
CA THR A 82 -7.08 2.30 13.45
C THR A 82 -7.37 1.77 12.05
N GLN A 83 -6.40 1.90 11.14
CA GLN A 83 -6.48 1.36 9.79
C GLN A 83 -5.65 0.09 9.64
N HIS A 84 -4.33 0.17 9.87
CA HIS A 84 -3.40 -0.95 9.70
C HIS A 84 -2.38 -1.00 10.84
N GLY A 85 -2.34 -2.08 11.62
CA GLY A 85 -1.41 -2.22 12.74
C GLY A 85 -1.60 -1.10 13.76
N ARG A 86 -0.62 -0.20 13.88
CA ARG A 86 -0.69 1.01 14.74
C ARG A 86 -0.94 2.31 13.97
N ILE A 87 -1.22 2.23 12.66
CA ILE A 87 -1.44 3.38 11.78
C ILE A 87 -2.91 3.79 11.82
N THR A 88 -3.16 5.07 12.03
CA THR A 88 -4.52 5.64 12.03
C THR A 88 -5.03 5.80 10.59
N THR A 89 -6.34 5.88 10.40
CA THR A 89 -6.92 6.17 9.08
C THR A 89 -6.41 7.49 8.51
N PHE A 90 -6.18 8.50 9.34
CA PHE A 90 -5.61 9.78 8.92
C PHE A 90 -4.19 9.62 8.34
N ASP A 91 -3.31 8.92 9.07
CA ASP A 91 -1.92 8.75 8.67
C ASP A 91 -1.80 7.89 7.40
N HIS A 92 -2.68 6.89 7.26
CA HIS A 92 -2.80 6.07 6.08
C HIS A 92 -3.17 6.90 4.85
N VAL A 93 -4.29 7.65 4.89
CA VAL A 93 -4.70 8.47 3.74
C VAL A 93 -3.69 9.56 3.40
N GLU A 94 -2.98 10.10 4.39
CA GLU A 94 -1.88 11.04 4.15
C GLU A 94 -0.74 10.37 3.37
N SER A 95 -0.32 9.17 3.77
CA SER A 95 0.71 8.39 3.08
C SER A 95 0.32 8.04 1.64
N VAL A 96 -0.91 7.55 1.42
CA VAL A 96 -1.46 7.24 0.10
C VAL A 96 -1.52 8.48 -0.79
N THR A 97 -1.95 9.62 -0.23
CA THR A 97 -2.06 10.87 -0.97
C THR A 97 -0.70 11.38 -1.44
N ARG A 98 0.30 11.36 -0.56
CA ARG A 98 1.67 11.77 -0.90
C ARG A 98 2.27 10.89 -1.98
N LEU A 99 2.13 9.57 -1.85
CA LEU A 99 2.63 8.61 -2.84
C LEU A 99 1.92 8.78 -4.18
N SER A 100 0.59 8.93 -4.18
CA SER A 100 -0.21 9.17 -5.38
C SER A 100 0.27 10.43 -6.13
N TYR A 101 0.46 11.54 -5.40
CA TYR A 101 0.94 12.79 -5.99
C TYR A 101 2.37 12.64 -6.54
N TRP A 102 3.25 11.95 -5.81
CA TRP A 102 4.61 11.67 -6.25
C TRP A 102 4.63 10.82 -7.53
N LEU A 103 3.85 9.73 -7.58
CA LEU A 103 3.73 8.86 -8.76
C LEU A 103 3.26 9.66 -9.97
N ASN A 104 2.23 10.50 -9.80
CA ASN A 104 1.74 11.35 -10.89
C ASN A 104 2.83 12.28 -11.43
N LYS A 105 3.63 12.91 -10.53
CA LYS A 105 4.71 13.82 -10.92
C LYS A 105 5.90 13.12 -11.58
N ARG A 106 6.32 11.98 -11.05
CA ARG A 106 7.54 11.29 -11.51
C ARG A 106 7.30 10.42 -12.74
N LEU A 107 6.11 9.85 -12.87
CA LEU A 107 5.74 9.03 -14.03
C LEU A 107 5.00 9.83 -15.11
N HIS A 108 4.82 11.15 -14.91
CA HIS A 108 4.17 12.06 -15.85
C HIS A 108 2.78 11.57 -16.31
N ILE A 109 2.00 11.00 -15.39
CA ILE A 109 0.70 10.34 -15.69
C ILE A 109 -0.33 11.36 -16.21
N GLY A 110 -0.20 12.63 -15.81
CA GLY A 110 -1.06 13.72 -16.26
C GLY A 110 -2.44 13.69 -15.62
N CYS A 111 -2.53 13.29 -14.35
CA CYS A 111 -3.74 13.38 -13.56
C CYS A 111 -4.11 14.84 -13.25
N ASN A 112 -5.40 15.11 -13.08
CA ASN A 112 -5.85 16.34 -12.43
C ASN A 112 -5.42 16.31 -10.95
N GLU A 113 -4.51 17.20 -10.59
CA GLU A 113 -3.90 17.21 -9.25
C GLU A 113 -4.90 17.40 -8.13
N ARG A 114 -5.96 18.18 -8.33
CA ARG A 114 -7.01 18.37 -7.32
C ARG A 114 -7.84 17.10 -7.16
N VAL A 115 -8.28 16.49 -8.25
CA VAL A 115 -9.07 15.24 -8.21
C VAL A 115 -8.25 14.12 -7.56
N LEU A 116 -6.99 13.98 -7.96
CA LEU A 116 -6.07 12.99 -7.41
C LEU A 116 -5.87 13.19 -5.91
N SER A 117 -5.48 14.40 -5.49
CA SER A 117 -5.14 14.66 -4.09
C SER A 117 -6.35 14.55 -3.17
N VAL A 118 -7.49 15.13 -3.57
CA VAL A 118 -8.72 15.06 -2.77
C VAL A 118 -9.28 13.64 -2.74
N GLY A 119 -9.29 12.95 -3.88
CA GLY A 119 -9.76 11.57 -3.96
C GLY A 119 -8.91 10.60 -3.15
N ALA A 120 -7.58 10.76 -3.20
CA ALA A 120 -6.66 9.98 -2.37
C ALA A 120 -6.85 10.28 -0.88
N PHE A 121 -7.04 11.54 -0.50
CA PHE A 121 -7.12 11.91 0.91
C PHE A 121 -8.44 11.48 1.56
N LEU A 122 -9.50 11.30 0.77
CA LEU A 122 -10.84 10.95 1.24
C LEU A 122 -11.26 9.51 0.91
N HIS A 123 -10.37 8.67 0.36
CA HIS A 123 -10.76 7.33 -0.10
C HIS A 123 -11.30 6.44 1.04
N ASP A 124 -10.77 6.63 2.25
CA ASP A 124 -11.15 5.94 3.49
C ASP A 124 -11.86 6.85 4.50
N TYR A 125 -12.58 7.88 4.03
CA TYR A 125 -13.32 8.81 4.87
C TYR A 125 -14.65 8.22 5.43
N TYR A 126 -14.58 7.05 6.07
CA TYR A 126 -15.74 6.31 6.58
C TYR A 126 -16.17 6.71 8.01
N LEU A 127 -15.26 7.28 8.82
CA LEU A 127 -15.53 7.89 10.15
C LEU A 127 -16.01 6.94 11.28
N TYR A 128 -15.52 5.72 11.33
CA TYR A 128 -15.79 4.77 12.43
C TYR A 128 -14.63 3.79 12.57
N ASP A 129 -14.41 3.19 13.74
CA ASP A 129 -13.42 2.10 13.84
C ASP A 129 -14.03 0.81 13.30
N TRP A 130 -13.42 0.25 12.25
CA TRP A 130 -13.92 -0.98 11.63
C TRP A 130 -13.54 -2.25 12.41
N HIS A 131 -12.66 -2.14 13.41
CA HIS A 131 -12.30 -3.25 14.31
C HIS A 131 -13.34 -3.45 15.43
N GLU A 132 -14.10 -2.41 15.78
CA GLU A 132 -15.16 -2.48 16.78
C GLU A 132 -16.45 -3.00 16.13
N THR A 133 -16.51 -4.31 15.85
CA THR A 133 -17.68 -4.93 15.22
C THR A 133 -18.67 -5.48 16.25
N ASP A 134 -19.49 -4.62 16.84
CA ASP A 134 -20.74 -5.04 17.46
C ASP A 134 -21.81 -5.25 16.37
N GLY A 135 -21.94 -6.47 15.86
CA GLY A 135 -23.20 -6.95 15.29
C GLY A 135 -23.53 -6.70 13.81
N GLY A 136 -22.56 -6.66 12.87
CA GLY A 136 -22.94 -6.75 11.45
C GLY A 136 -21.94 -6.34 10.36
N HIS A 137 -20.77 -5.79 10.68
CA HIS A 137 -19.81 -5.26 9.70
C HIS A 137 -18.92 -6.32 9.02
N GLY A 138 -19.48 -7.48 8.65
CA GLY A 138 -18.73 -8.59 8.05
C GLY A 138 -18.12 -8.31 6.68
N LEU A 139 -18.40 -7.16 6.05
CA LEU A 139 -17.95 -6.82 4.70
C LEU A 139 -17.43 -5.37 4.62
N HIS A 140 -16.67 -4.89 5.62
CA HIS A 140 -16.05 -3.56 5.59
C HIS A 140 -15.31 -3.31 4.26
N GLY A 141 -14.48 -4.27 3.81
CA GLY A 141 -13.76 -4.21 2.54
C GLY A 141 -14.61 -4.04 1.28
N PHE A 142 -15.92 -4.35 1.32
CA PHE A 142 -16.84 -4.19 0.18
C PHE A 142 -17.72 -2.94 0.27
N SER A 143 -17.81 -2.31 1.45
CA SER A 143 -18.79 -1.26 1.73
C SER A 143 -18.19 0.09 2.14
N HIS A 144 -16.97 0.11 2.67
CA HIS A 144 -16.36 1.36 3.12
C HIS A 144 -16.15 2.35 1.98
N SER A 145 -15.80 1.89 0.77
CA SER A 145 -15.60 2.81 -0.36
C SER A 145 -16.87 3.58 -0.74
N ASN A 146 -18.04 2.95 -0.62
CA ASN A 146 -19.33 3.64 -0.80
C ASN A 146 -19.59 4.61 0.36
N THR A 147 -19.37 4.18 1.61
CA THR A 147 -19.58 5.02 2.80
C THR A 147 -18.69 6.27 2.76
N ALA A 148 -17.41 6.10 2.40
CA ALA A 148 -16.45 7.18 2.25
C ALA A 148 -16.86 8.16 1.14
N MET A 149 -17.32 7.64 0.00
CA MET A 149 -17.83 8.49 -1.08
C MET A 149 -19.06 9.30 -0.64
N GLU A 150 -20.03 8.66 0.00
CA GLU A 150 -21.26 9.32 0.48
C GLU A 150 -20.94 10.41 1.51
N ASN A 151 -20.07 10.11 2.48
CA ASN A 151 -19.59 11.08 3.46
C ASN A 151 -18.85 12.24 2.78
N ALA A 152 -17.93 11.96 1.86
CA ALA A 152 -17.17 13.00 1.17
C ALA A 152 -18.07 13.88 0.29
N LYS A 153 -19.08 13.29 -0.35
CA LYS A 153 -20.08 14.01 -1.13
C LYS A 153 -20.96 14.90 -0.25
N ALA A 154 -21.41 14.39 0.90
CA ALA A 154 -22.24 15.14 1.83
C ALA A 154 -21.48 16.28 2.51
N HIS A 155 -20.23 16.05 2.93
CA HIS A 155 -19.47 17.01 3.73
C HIS A 155 -18.67 18.01 2.88
N PHE A 156 -18.21 17.63 1.68
CA PHE A 156 -17.32 18.46 0.86
C PHE A 156 -17.82 18.73 -0.57
N GLY A 157 -18.97 18.18 -0.97
CA GLY A 157 -19.55 18.45 -2.29
C GLY A 157 -18.65 18.00 -3.46
N ILE A 158 -17.96 16.87 -3.31
CA ILE A 158 -16.98 16.39 -4.30
C ILE A 158 -17.61 16.09 -5.69
N GLY A 159 -16.86 16.35 -6.75
CA GLY A 159 -17.27 16.10 -8.13
C GLY A 159 -17.23 14.62 -8.54
N VAL A 160 -17.86 14.28 -9.66
CA VAL A 160 -18.03 12.90 -10.15
C VAL A 160 -16.71 12.15 -10.37
N HIS A 161 -15.64 12.85 -10.78
CA HIS A 161 -14.32 12.23 -10.95
C HIS A 161 -13.71 11.84 -9.61
N THR A 162 -13.80 12.71 -8.59
CA THR A 162 -13.34 12.41 -7.23
C THR A 162 -14.16 11.28 -6.60
N GLN A 163 -15.48 11.27 -6.80
CA GLN A 163 -16.34 10.16 -6.37
C GLN A 163 -15.88 8.83 -6.98
N ASN A 164 -15.53 8.82 -8.27
CA ASN A 164 -14.98 7.63 -8.92
C ASN A 164 -13.66 7.16 -8.30
N VAL A 165 -12.76 8.09 -7.94
CA VAL A 165 -11.51 7.74 -7.25
C VAL A 165 -11.81 7.01 -5.95
N ILE A 166 -12.70 7.55 -5.13
CA ILE A 166 -13.07 6.99 -3.83
C ILE A 166 -13.80 5.65 -4.00
N GLU A 167 -14.82 5.53 -4.84
CA GLU A 167 -15.60 4.27 -4.92
C GLU A 167 -14.80 3.08 -5.46
N SER A 168 -13.87 3.34 -6.38
CA SER A 168 -13.15 2.29 -7.12
C SER A 168 -11.78 1.94 -6.54
N HIS A 169 -11.33 2.60 -5.47
CA HIS A 169 -9.99 2.39 -4.94
C HIS A 169 -9.78 0.93 -4.49
N MET A 170 -10.83 0.19 -4.09
CA MET A 170 -10.77 -1.22 -3.71
C MET A 170 -10.70 -2.21 -4.87
N TRP A 171 -10.70 -1.79 -6.14
CA TRP A 171 -10.52 -2.72 -7.24
C TRP A 171 -9.18 -3.49 -7.11
N PRO A 172 -9.10 -4.80 -7.38
CA PRO A 172 -10.15 -5.68 -7.94
C PRO A 172 -11.04 -6.38 -6.89
N LEU A 173 -10.89 -6.10 -5.58
CA LEU A 173 -11.73 -6.72 -4.55
C LEU A 173 -13.21 -6.42 -4.78
N ASN A 174 -13.53 -5.17 -5.12
CA ASN A 174 -14.83 -4.80 -5.62
C ASN A 174 -14.87 -4.85 -7.16
N ILE A 175 -15.14 -6.03 -7.71
CA ILE A 175 -15.15 -6.28 -9.16
C ILE A 175 -16.13 -5.35 -9.90
N THR A 176 -17.19 -4.89 -9.21
CA THR A 176 -18.22 -4.01 -9.80
C THR A 176 -17.80 -2.54 -9.94
N LYS A 177 -16.74 -2.11 -9.24
CA LYS A 177 -16.30 -0.70 -9.18
C LYS A 177 -14.94 -0.53 -9.86
N ILE A 178 -14.93 -0.60 -11.18
CA ILE A 178 -13.72 -0.49 -12.00
C ILE A 178 -13.22 0.97 -12.03
N PRO A 179 -11.91 1.23 -11.87
CA PRO A 179 -11.35 2.58 -11.99
C PRO A 179 -11.54 3.13 -13.42
N ARG A 180 -12.31 4.22 -13.55
CA ARG A 180 -12.64 4.86 -14.84
C ARG A 180 -11.79 6.06 -15.22
N CYS A 181 -10.89 6.50 -14.34
CA CYS A 181 -9.99 7.62 -14.60
C CYS A 181 -8.58 7.32 -14.11
N ARG A 182 -7.60 8.11 -14.60
CA ARG A 182 -6.18 7.89 -14.29
C ARG A 182 -5.92 8.04 -12.79
N GLU A 183 -6.58 9.01 -12.17
CA GLU A 183 -6.49 9.28 -10.73
C GLU A 183 -6.90 8.05 -9.92
N ALA A 184 -7.99 7.39 -10.32
CA ALA A 184 -8.50 6.22 -9.62
C ALA A 184 -7.54 5.04 -9.70
N TRP A 185 -6.88 4.84 -10.85
CA TRP A 185 -5.83 3.83 -10.99
C TRP A 185 -4.61 4.14 -10.11
N VAL A 186 -4.17 5.41 -10.08
CA VAL A 186 -3.02 5.82 -9.27
C VAL A 186 -3.31 5.62 -7.79
N VAL A 187 -4.47 6.08 -7.30
CA VAL A 187 -4.86 5.93 -5.89
C VAL A 187 -5.02 4.47 -5.52
N CYS A 188 -5.67 3.68 -6.37
CA CYS A 188 -5.79 2.24 -6.16
C CYS A 188 -4.41 1.59 -6.00
N LEU A 189 -3.45 1.81 -6.90
CA LEU A 189 -2.12 1.21 -6.77
C LEU A 189 -1.35 1.72 -5.54
N ALA A 190 -1.43 3.01 -5.24
CA ALA A 190 -0.76 3.63 -4.10
C ALA A 190 -1.29 3.08 -2.77
N ASP A 191 -2.61 2.96 -2.64
CA ASP A 191 -3.30 2.36 -1.50
C ASP A 191 -2.76 0.95 -1.19
N LYS A 192 -2.79 0.03 -2.17
CA LYS A 192 -2.32 -1.35 -1.98
C LYS A 192 -0.85 -1.40 -1.54
N TYR A 193 -0.01 -0.55 -2.12
CA TYR A 193 1.40 -0.46 -1.75
C TYR A 193 1.57 -0.02 -0.29
N VAL A 194 0.88 1.07 0.10
CA VAL A 194 0.95 1.63 1.45
C VAL A 194 0.36 0.66 2.47
N SER A 195 -0.84 0.11 2.23
CA SER A 195 -1.48 -0.87 3.14
C SER A 195 -0.61 -2.11 3.35
N THR A 196 -0.01 -2.65 2.29
CA THR A 196 0.89 -3.81 2.38
C THR A 196 2.09 -3.49 3.26
N LYS A 197 2.71 -2.33 3.05
CA LYS A 197 3.85 -1.87 3.83
C LYS A 197 3.49 -1.68 5.29
N GLU A 198 2.40 -0.95 5.58
CA GLU A 198 1.96 -0.66 6.94
C GLU A 198 1.61 -1.96 7.69
N THR A 199 0.92 -2.90 7.04
CA THR A 199 0.56 -4.20 7.64
C THR A 199 1.78 -5.09 7.96
N LEU A 200 2.83 -5.03 7.12
CA LEU A 200 4.03 -5.84 7.30
C LEU A 200 5.03 -5.22 8.27
N LEU A 201 5.21 -3.90 8.22
CA LEU A 201 6.28 -3.19 8.92
C LEU A 201 5.82 -2.41 10.16
N CYS A 202 4.53 -2.06 10.25
CA CYS A 202 3.98 -1.21 11.32
C CYS A 202 3.00 -1.94 12.23
N ARG A 203 3.34 -3.20 12.57
CA ARG A 203 2.63 -4.01 13.57
C ARG A 203 2.72 -3.42 14.97
#